data_AF-X0X587-F1
#
_entry.id   AF-X0X587-F1
#
_cell.length_a   1.000
_cell.length_b   1.000
_cell.length_c   1.000
_cell.angle_alpha   90.00
_cell.angle_beta   90.00
_cell.angle_gamma   90.00
#
_symmetry.space_group_name_H-M   'P 1'
#
loop_
_entity.id
_entity.type
_entity.pdbx_description
1 polymer ?
#
loop_
_entity_poly.entity_id
_entity_poly.type
_entity_poly.pdbx_seq_one_letter_code
_entity_poly.pdbx_strand_id
1 'polypeptide(L)'
;FLKPISGSATKSFVYNVEKMEWQLEAGYKAGKLFDGYSFPVENITEAFEVIDKHSDYPFFMIQGDFLPGISLKNIYRRKREDRGDDIEPTLTDRSLNLVCFDVDGYECSEFGTNAIELFIQELPAPFGEADYIYQYSASYGLFDDGKLKCHLFFWLESAVLSTDIRAWIIEYNKEKNWKNVLDPAVFVATQPVYTQRRKCSGAPDPITDFLGLVTKSGNLDWRPRVEVVAASQKRTSRKTS
;
A
#
# COMPACT_ATOMS: atom_id res chain seq x y z
N PHE A 1 -3.84 5.95 10.11
CA PHE A 1 -2.95 6.93 9.45
C PHE A 1 -1.85 7.38 10.40
N LEU A 2 -0.67 7.68 9.86
CA LEU A 2 0.45 8.28 10.59
C LEU A 2 0.84 9.60 9.93
N LYS A 3 1.17 10.59 10.76
CA LYS A 3 1.76 11.86 10.34
C LYS A 3 3.19 11.94 10.87
N PRO A 4 4.22 12.12 10.02
CA PRO A 4 5.58 12.30 10.50
C PRO A 4 5.67 13.64 11.24
N ILE A 5 6.37 13.63 12.38
CA ILE A 5 6.61 14.85 13.17
C ILE A 5 7.56 15.79 12.43
N SER A 6 8.46 15.24 11.62
CA SER A 6 9.34 15.98 10.75
C SER A 6 9.51 15.30 9.39
N GLY A 7 9.64 16.12 8.36
CA GLY A 7 9.92 15.71 6.99
C GLY A 7 8.68 15.52 6.10
N SER A 8 8.77 14.66 5.08
CA SER A 8 7.79 14.55 3.98
C SER A 8 7.24 13.13 3.85
N ALA A 9 5.93 13.02 3.63
CA ALA A 9 5.23 11.79 3.24
C ALA A 9 4.97 11.71 1.72
N THR A 10 5.60 12.59 0.94
CA THR A 10 5.52 12.59 -0.53
C THR A 10 6.89 12.81 -1.19
N LYS A 11 6.93 12.64 -2.51
CA LYS A 11 8.04 13.05 -3.37
C LYS A 11 7.74 14.41 -4.00
N SER A 12 8.79 15.21 -4.18
CA SER A 12 8.75 16.45 -4.97
C SER A 12 9.57 16.29 -6.24
N PHE A 13 9.06 16.84 -7.33
CA PHE A 13 9.68 16.81 -8.65
C PHE A 13 9.73 18.21 -9.24
N VAL A 14 10.80 18.48 -9.98
CA VAL A 14 11.00 19.71 -10.74
C VAL A 14 11.20 19.36 -12.21
N TYR A 15 10.52 20.09 -13.08
CA TYR A 15 10.70 19.95 -14.53
C TYR A 15 11.92 20.76 -14.97
N ASN A 16 12.89 20.09 -15.58
CA ASN A 16 14.07 20.72 -16.16
C ASN A 16 13.77 21.10 -17.62
N VAL A 17 13.57 22.39 -17.87
CA VAL A 17 13.21 22.91 -19.20
C VAL A 17 14.31 22.68 -20.24
N GLU A 18 15.59 22.76 -19.85
CA GLU A 18 16.72 22.58 -20.76
C GLU A 18 16.83 21.13 -21.25
N LYS A 19 16.55 20.17 -20.36
CA LYS A 19 16.58 18.74 -20.67
C LYS A 19 15.24 18.16 -21.10
N MET A 20 14.16 18.93 -20.96
CA MET A 20 12.79 18.51 -21.21
C MET A 20 12.41 17.24 -20.44
N GLU A 21 12.78 17.15 -19.16
CA GLU A 21 12.54 15.97 -18.33
C GLU A 21 12.18 16.33 -16.88
N TRP A 22 11.46 15.44 -16.20
CA TRP A 22 11.23 15.53 -14.76
C TRP A 22 12.43 15.00 -13.98
N GLN A 23 12.76 15.68 -12.87
CA GLN A 23 13.82 15.27 -11.95
C GLN A 23 13.28 15.18 -10.53
N LEU A 24 13.71 14.16 -9.79
CA LEU A 24 13.40 14.03 -8.37
C LEU A 24 14.15 15.12 -7.58
N GLU A 25 13.40 16.07 -7.01
CA GLU A 25 13.96 17.11 -6.14
C GLU A 25 14.11 16.60 -4.71
N ALA A 26 13.10 15.89 -4.19
CA ALA A 26 13.10 15.32 -2.86
C ALA A 26 12.33 14.01 -2.80
N GLY A 27 12.95 12.97 -2.24
CA GLY A 27 12.28 11.71 -1.91
C GLY A 27 11.49 11.75 -0.61
N TYR A 28 10.88 10.62 -0.26
CA TYR A 28 10.24 10.43 1.04
C TYR A 28 11.23 10.66 2.18
N LYS A 29 10.83 11.44 3.18
CA LYS A 29 11.63 11.72 4.39
C LYS A 29 10.73 11.69 5.61
N ALA A 30 10.09 10.56 5.89
CA ALA A 30 9.05 10.50 6.91
C ALA A 30 9.57 10.51 8.37
N GLY A 31 10.82 10.94 8.63
CA GLY A 31 11.36 10.98 9.99
C GLY A 31 11.37 9.61 10.70
N LYS A 32 11.41 9.65 12.04
CA LYS A 32 11.39 8.44 12.90
C LYS A 32 10.16 8.37 13.81
N LEU A 33 9.62 9.53 14.17
CA LEU A 33 8.51 9.70 15.09
C LEU A 33 7.27 10.16 14.34
N PHE A 34 6.13 9.65 14.78
CA PHE A 34 4.85 9.91 14.13
C PHE A 34 3.78 10.25 15.17
N ASP A 35 2.80 11.03 14.75
CA ASP A 35 1.51 11.08 15.43
C ASP A 35 0.55 10.11 14.74
N GLY A 36 -0.16 9.30 15.52
CA GLY A 36 -1.14 8.33 15.07
C GLY A 36 -2.56 8.92 15.03
N TYR A 37 -3.32 8.52 14.01
CA TYR A 37 -4.70 8.96 13.79
C TYR A 37 -5.54 7.78 13.28
N SER A 38 -6.71 7.59 13.88
CA SER A 38 -7.71 6.61 13.46
C SER A 38 -8.95 7.33 12.97
N PHE A 39 -9.43 6.94 11.79
CA PHE A 39 -10.68 7.42 11.21
C PHE A 39 -11.55 6.19 10.96
N PRO A 40 -12.69 6.03 11.65
CA PRO A 40 -13.60 4.93 11.38
C PRO A 40 -14.21 5.11 9.99
N VAL A 41 -14.33 4.01 9.26
CA VAL A 41 -14.98 3.92 7.95
C VAL A 41 -15.68 2.57 7.87
N GLU A 42 -16.82 2.51 7.19
CA GLU A 42 -17.66 1.30 7.10
C GLU A 42 -17.81 0.76 5.67
N ASN A 43 -17.34 1.51 4.67
CA ASN A 43 -17.42 1.16 3.27
C ASN A 43 -16.33 1.88 2.46
N ILE A 44 -16.23 1.53 1.18
CA ILE A 44 -15.22 2.10 0.28
C ILE A 44 -15.41 3.60 0.01
N THR A 45 -16.65 4.08 -0.01
CA THR A 45 -16.96 5.51 -0.24
C THR A 45 -16.41 6.35 0.91
N GLU A 46 -16.67 5.96 2.16
CA GLU A 46 -16.11 6.63 3.33
C GLU A 46 -14.58 6.53 3.38
N ALA A 47 -14.02 5.37 2.99
CA ALA A 47 -12.57 5.22 2.86
C ALA A 47 -11.98 6.22 1.84
N PHE A 48 -12.64 6.39 0.70
CA PHE A 48 -12.24 7.37 -0.33
C PHE A 48 -12.27 8.79 0.22
N GLU A 49 -13.35 9.20 0.88
CA GLU A 49 -13.48 10.53 1.49
C GLU A 49 -12.36 10.81 2.49
N VAL A 50 -12.02 9.83 3.34
CA VAL A 50 -10.93 9.97 4.30
C VAL A 50 -9.57 10.08 3.60
N ILE A 51 -9.30 9.23 2.59
CA ILE A 51 -8.03 9.24 1.85
C ILE A 51 -7.86 10.56 1.11
N ASP A 52 -8.88 11.01 0.37
CA ASP A 52 -8.83 12.23 -0.42
C ASP A 52 -8.65 13.47 0.45
N LYS A 53 -9.43 13.59 1.53
CA LYS A 53 -9.31 14.68 2.50
C LYS A 53 -7.90 14.83 3.08
N HIS A 54 -7.17 13.73 3.22
CA HIS A 54 -5.82 13.74 3.81
C HIS A 54 -4.70 13.71 2.76
N SER A 55 -5.03 13.64 1.46
CA SER A 55 -4.06 13.51 0.37
C SER A 55 -3.18 14.74 0.16
N ASP A 56 -3.59 15.92 0.64
CA ASP A 56 -2.76 17.14 0.58
C ASP A 56 -1.84 17.32 1.80
N TYR A 57 -2.07 16.54 2.85
CA TYR A 57 -1.34 16.63 4.10
C TYR A 57 -0.26 15.55 4.17
N PRO A 58 0.77 15.73 5.02
CA PRO A 58 1.86 14.75 5.13
C PRO A 58 1.41 13.52 5.93
N PHE A 59 0.35 12.84 5.51
CA PHE A 59 -0.08 11.60 6.09
C PHE A 59 0.29 10.42 5.18
N PHE A 60 0.40 9.26 5.80
CA PHE A 60 0.37 7.99 5.09
C PHE A 60 -0.48 7.00 5.87
N MET A 61 -1.04 6.02 5.16
CA MET A 61 -1.78 4.92 5.75
C MET A 61 -0.82 3.82 6.20
N ILE A 62 -1.32 2.96 7.08
CA ILE A 62 -0.71 1.69 7.44
C ILE A 62 -1.83 0.64 7.43
N GLN A 63 -1.51 -0.61 7.15
CA GLN A 63 -2.46 -1.74 7.22
C GLN A 63 -2.36 -2.51 8.55
N GLY A 64 -1.77 -1.89 9.58
CA GLY A 64 -1.72 -2.40 10.95
C GLY A 64 -2.69 -1.65 11.88
N ASP A 65 -2.75 -2.11 13.13
CA ASP A 65 -3.44 -1.41 14.23
C ASP A 65 -2.45 -0.86 15.25
N PHE A 66 -2.90 0.10 16.05
CA PHE A 66 -2.19 0.55 17.25
C PHE A 66 -2.30 -0.49 18.36
N LEU A 67 -1.22 -0.72 19.08
CA LEU A 67 -1.28 -1.55 20.29
C LEU A 67 -2.22 -0.91 21.35
N PRO A 68 -2.99 -1.70 22.12
CA PRO A 68 -3.87 -1.16 23.14
C PRO A 68 -3.12 -0.33 24.20
N GLY A 69 -3.70 0.81 24.58
CA GLY A 69 -3.19 1.64 25.69
C GLY A 69 -1.95 2.50 25.38
N ILE A 70 -1.47 2.53 24.13
CA ILE A 70 -0.35 3.40 23.75
C ILE A 70 -0.79 4.87 23.62
N SER A 71 0.15 5.78 23.83
CA SER A 71 0.01 7.17 23.37
C SER A 71 0.12 7.22 21.85
N LEU A 72 -0.77 7.94 21.18
CA LEU A 72 -0.69 8.20 19.74
C LEU A 72 0.22 9.38 19.37
N LYS A 73 0.98 9.92 20.33
CA LYS A 73 1.98 10.97 20.10
C LYS A 73 3.37 10.37 20.10
N ASN A 74 4.23 10.82 19.19
CA ASN A 74 5.63 10.39 19.11
C ASN A 74 5.81 8.86 19.03
N ILE A 75 4.98 8.17 18.24
CA ILE A 75 5.05 6.72 18.12
C ILE A 75 6.20 6.27 17.22
N TYR A 76 6.73 5.08 17.51
CA TYR A 76 7.69 4.38 16.67
C TYR A 76 7.00 3.29 15.84
N ARG A 77 7.20 3.37 14.53
CA ARG A 77 6.62 2.43 13.56
C ARG A 77 7.33 1.08 13.54
N ARG A 78 8.64 1.02 13.85
CA ARG A 78 9.48 -0.19 13.78
C ARG A 78 10.26 -0.34 15.07
N LYS A 79 10.62 -1.59 15.42
CA LYS A 79 11.58 -1.86 16.50
C LYS A 79 12.88 -1.09 16.25
N ARG A 80 13.44 -0.51 17.31
CA ARG A 80 14.74 0.15 17.27
C ARG A 80 15.55 -0.16 18.52
N GLU A 81 16.85 -0.29 18.32
CA GLU A 81 17.83 -0.10 19.37
C GLU A 81 18.20 1.38 19.36
N ASP A 82 17.84 2.13 20.41
CA ASP A 82 18.24 3.53 20.56
C ASP A 82 18.91 3.72 21.92
N ARG A 83 20.20 4.09 21.91
CA ARG A 83 21.00 4.41 23.12
C ARG A 83 20.94 3.36 24.25
N GLY A 84 20.76 2.08 23.91
CA GLY A 84 20.71 0.98 24.88
C GLY A 84 19.30 0.60 25.36
N ASP A 85 18.26 1.31 24.89
CA ASP A 85 16.87 0.92 25.10
C ASP A 85 16.30 0.23 23.85
N ASP A 86 15.70 -0.94 24.07
CA ASP A 86 14.91 -1.66 23.07
C ASP A 86 13.54 -1.00 22.96
N ILE A 87 13.32 -0.23 21.89
CA ILE A 87 12.03 0.37 21.60
C ILE A 87 11.23 -0.62 20.75
N GLU A 88 10.21 -1.21 21.36
CA GLU A 88 9.28 -2.12 20.70
C GLU A 88 8.37 -1.37 19.69
N PRO A 89 7.94 -2.04 18.60
CA PRO A 89 7.02 -1.45 17.65
C PRO A 89 5.66 -1.22 18.32
N THR A 90 5.02 -0.10 17.98
CA THR A 90 3.71 0.29 18.55
C THR A 90 2.53 -0.18 17.70
N LEU A 91 2.79 -1.00 16.69
CA LEU A 91 1.83 -1.43 15.68
C LEU A 91 1.80 -2.96 15.59
N THR A 92 0.61 -3.51 15.35
CA THR A 92 0.38 -4.96 15.19
C THR A 92 -0.39 -5.25 13.91
N ASP A 93 -0.23 -6.46 13.37
CA ASP A 93 -1.07 -6.96 12.28
C ASP A 93 -2.54 -7.04 12.73
N ARG A 94 -3.46 -6.89 11.78
CA ARG A 94 -4.91 -6.90 12.01
C ARG A 94 -5.65 -7.51 10.83
N SER A 95 -6.93 -7.82 11.04
CA SER A 95 -7.85 -8.10 9.95
C SER A 95 -8.31 -6.79 9.27
N LEU A 96 -8.46 -6.85 7.95
CA LEU A 96 -8.66 -5.72 7.07
C LEU A 96 -9.92 -5.94 6.22
N ASN A 97 -10.85 -4.99 6.29
CA ASN A 97 -11.89 -4.85 5.26
C ASN A 97 -11.35 -4.02 4.10
N LEU A 98 -10.71 -2.88 4.38
CA LEU A 98 -10.02 -2.09 3.37
C LEU A 98 -8.62 -2.67 3.11
N VAL A 99 -8.42 -3.25 1.94
CA VAL A 99 -7.13 -3.80 1.49
C VAL A 99 -6.51 -2.88 0.45
N CYS A 100 -5.20 -2.62 0.57
CA CYS A 100 -4.43 -1.86 -0.42
C CYS A 100 -3.47 -2.79 -1.16
N PHE A 101 -3.66 -2.94 -2.46
CA PHE A 101 -2.70 -3.54 -3.37
C PHE A 101 -1.77 -2.46 -3.92
N ASP A 102 -0.50 -2.52 -3.54
CA ASP A 102 0.54 -1.66 -4.09
C ASP A 102 1.10 -2.29 -5.37
N VAL A 103 0.66 -1.76 -6.52
CA VAL A 103 1.11 -2.17 -7.84
C VAL A 103 2.36 -1.37 -8.17
N ASP A 104 3.51 -2.05 -8.28
CA ASP A 104 4.78 -1.42 -8.68
C ASP A 104 5.40 -2.17 -9.86
N GLY A 105 5.37 -1.53 -11.03
CA GLY A 105 6.10 -2.01 -12.19
C GLY A 105 5.36 -3.01 -13.08
N TYR A 106 4.02 -2.99 -13.09
CA TYR A 106 3.24 -3.76 -14.06
C TYR A 106 3.42 -3.18 -15.47
N GLU A 107 3.97 -3.97 -16.38
CA GLU A 107 4.20 -3.57 -17.77
C GLU A 107 2.89 -3.51 -18.54
N CYS A 108 2.58 -2.36 -19.14
CA CYS A 108 1.34 -2.15 -19.87
C CYS A 108 1.52 -1.10 -20.97
N SER A 109 0.86 -1.31 -22.11
CA SER A 109 0.86 -0.35 -23.24
C SER A 109 -0.14 0.80 -23.05
N GLU A 110 -1.08 0.65 -22.13
CA GLU A 110 -2.07 1.67 -21.81
C GLU A 110 -1.56 2.64 -20.74
N PHE A 111 -2.26 3.77 -20.60
CA PHE A 111 -1.95 4.81 -19.62
C PHE A 111 -3.17 5.15 -18.77
N GLY A 112 -2.93 5.63 -17.55
CA GLY A 112 -3.97 6.08 -16.64
C GLY A 112 -4.96 4.97 -16.26
N THR A 113 -6.25 5.29 -16.26
CA THR A 113 -7.31 4.38 -15.82
C THR A 113 -7.47 3.16 -16.73
N ASN A 114 -7.14 3.25 -18.02
CA ASN A 114 -7.11 2.09 -18.91
C ASN A 114 -6.07 1.05 -18.48
N ALA A 115 -4.88 1.50 -18.04
CA ALA A 115 -3.86 0.59 -17.52
C ALA A 115 -4.30 -0.09 -16.23
N ILE A 116 -5.01 0.65 -15.37
CA ILE A 116 -5.61 0.10 -14.13
C ILE A 116 -6.64 -0.98 -14.48
N GLU A 117 -7.54 -0.74 -15.41
CA GLU A 117 -8.57 -1.73 -15.81
C GLU A 117 -7.95 -3.00 -16.40
N LEU A 118 -6.88 -2.88 -17.19
CA LEU A 118 -6.13 -4.06 -17.65
C LEU A 118 -5.48 -4.82 -16.49
N PHE A 119 -4.91 -4.12 -15.51
CA PHE A 119 -4.36 -4.79 -14.33
C PHE A 119 -5.44 -5.46 -13.48
N ILE A 120 -6.63 -4.86 -13.36
CA ILE A 120 -7.75 -5.46 -12.62
C ILE A 120 -8.17 -6.80 -13.25
N GLN A 121 -8.11 -6.94 -14.57
CA GLN A 121 -8.37 -8.22 -15.25
C GLN A 121 -7.35 -9.30 -14.91
N GLU A 122 -6.17 -8.91 -14.42
CA GLU A 122 -5.16 -9.85 -13.93
C GLU A 122 -5.40 -10.30 -12.49
N LEU A 123 -6.28 -9.63 -11.73
CA LEU A 123 -6.64 -10.02 -10.37
C LEU A 123 -7.69 -11.15 -10.38
N PRO A 124 -7.95 -11.83 -9.23
CA PRO A 124 -9.03 -12.80 -9.15
C PRO A 124 -10.37 -12.21 -9.59
N ALA A 125 -11.20 -13.02 -10.24
CA ALA A 125 -12.45 -12.57 -10.88
C ALA A 125 -13.35 -11.63 -10.04
N PRO A 126 -13.53 -11.83 -8.71
CA PRO A 126 -14.33 -10.91 -7.89
C PRO A 126 -13.86 -9.44 -7.91
N PHE A 127 -12.57 -9.18 -8.13
CA PHE A 127 -12.04 -7.81 -8.20
C PHE A 127 -12.43 -7.08 -9.49
N GLY A 128 -12.81 -7.80 -10.56
CA GLY A 128 -13.23 -7.22 -11.84
C GLY A 128 -14.48 -6.35 -11.76
N GLU A 129 -15.39 -6.72 -10.85
CA GLU A 129 -16.71 -6.09 -10.64
C GLU A 129 -16.79 -5.27 -9.34
N ALA A 130 -15.72 -5.23 -8.56
CA ALA A 130 -15.70 -4.53 -7.28
C ALA A 130 -15.51 -3.03 -7.46
N ASP A 131 -16.14 -2.24 -6.59
CA ASP A 131 -15.77 -0.85 -6.40
C ASP A 131 -14.31 -0.76 -5.92
N TYR A 132 -13.57 0.23 -6.41
CA TYR A 132 -12.18 0.41 -6.01
C TYR A 132 -11.77 1.89 -5.99
N ILE A 133 -10.82 2.19 -5.11
CA ILE A 133 -10.12 3.48 -5.11
C ILE A 133 -8.79 3.25 -5.80
N TYR A 134 -8.44 4.13 -6.75
CA TYR A 134 -7.10 4.17 -7.29
C TYR A 134 -6.36 5.39 -6.81
N GLN A 135 -5.07 5.24 -6.58
CA GLN A 135 -4.16 6.35 -6.32
C GLN A 135 -2.86 6.08 -7.06
N TYR A 136 -2.47 6.93 -8.00
CA TYR A 136 -1.19 6.75 -8.67
C TYR A 136 -0.02 6.95 -7.71
N SER A 137 1.08 6.22 -7.93
CA SER A 137 2.32 6.47 -7.19
C SER A 137 2.83 7.88 -7.51
N ALA A 138 3.59 8.48 -6.58
CA ALA A 138 4.12 9.83 -6.77
C ALA A 138 4.99 9.97 -8.05
N SER A 139 5.57 8.89 -8.57
CA SER A 139 6.41 8.91 -9.77
C SER A 139 5.69 8.54 -11.08
N TYR A 140 4.43 8.11 -11.04
CA TYR A 140 3.73 7.61 -12.23
C TYR A 140 3.50 8.70 -13.29
N GLY A 141 3.78 8.42 -14.56
CA GLY A 141 3.62 9.38 -15.66
C GLY A 141 4.65 10.53 -15.70
N LEU A 142 5.62 10.57 -14.78
CA LEU A 142 6.74 11.52 -14.85
C LEU A 142 7.94 10.96 -15.63
N PHE A 143 8.06 9.64 -15.65
CA PHE A 143 9.10 8.90 -16.36
C PHE A 143 8.41 7.99 -17.35
N ASP A 144 8.83 8.04 -18.61
CA ASP A 144 8.31 7.18 -19.67
C ASP A 144 8.93 5.78 -19.55
N ASP A 145 8.37 4.96 -18.67
CA ASP A 145 8.86 3.61 -18.38
C ASP A 145 7.87 2.48 -18.71
N GLY A 146 6.71 2.84 -19.29
CA GLY A 146 5.69 1.88 -19.72
C GLY A 146 5.10 1.03 -18.59
N LYS A 147 5.15 1.53 -17.34
CA LYS A 147 4.78 0.76 -16.16
C LYS A 147 3.70 1.43 -15.34
N LEU A 148 2.64 0.68 -15.04
CA LEU A 148 1.64 1.06 -14.05
C LEU A 148 2.26 1.00 -12.65
N LYS A 149 2.09 2.09 -11.90
CA LYS A 149 2.48 2.20 -10.50
C LYS A 149 1.39 2.92 -9.72
N CYS A 150 0.63 2.19 -8.91
CA CYS A 150 -0.52 2.72 -8.19
C CYS A 150 -0.90 1.88 -6.98
N HIS A 151 -1.55 2.50 -6.01
CA HIS A 151 -2.31 1.80 -4.99
C HIS A 151 -3.73 1.55 -5.50
N LEU A 152 -4.22 0.33 -5.35
CA LEU A 152 -5.62 -0.03 -5.54
C LEU A 152 -6.21 -0.47 -4.21
N PHE A 153 -7.22 0.26 -3.74
CA PHE A 153 -7.92 -0.08 -2.51
C PHE A 153 -9.26 -0.72 -2.82
N PHE A 154 -9.56 -1.82 -2.13
CA PHE A 154 -10.81 -2.53 -2.23
C PHE A 154 -11.43 -2.75 -0.85
N TRP A 155 -12.76 -2.82 -0.78
CA TRP A 155 -13.48 -3.12 0.45
C TRP A 155 -13.99 -4.57 0.43
N LEU A 156 -13.47 -5.40 1.32
CA LEU A 156 -13.88 -6.79 1.51
C LEU A 156 -15.11 -6.87 2.41
N GLU A 157 -16.09 -7.69 2.01
CA GLU A 157 -17.26 -8.04 2.84
C GLU A 157 -16.85 -8.66 4.18
N SER A 158 -15.81 -9.48 4.16
CA SER A 158 -15.23 -10.12 5.33
C SER A 158 -13.82 -9.64 5.57
N ALA A 159 -13.51 -9.22 6.79
CA ALA A 159 -12.15 -8.84 7.15
C ALA A 159 -11.19 -10.03 7.01
N VAL A 160 -10.04 -9.82 6.37
CA VAL A 160 -8.99 -10.83 6.17
C VAL A 160 -7.73 -10.41 6.90
N LEU A 161 -7.05 -11.34 7.57
CA LEU A 161 -5.80 -11.06 8.28
C LEU A 161 -4.71 -10.60 7.30
N SER A 162 -4.01 -9.51 7.60
CA SER A 162 -2.95 -8.95 6.75
C SER A 162 -1.88 -9.98 6.37
N THR A 163 -1.53 -10.88 7.29
CA THR A 163 -0.54 -11.94 7.03
C THR A 163 -1.00 -12.96 5.99
N ASP A 164 -2.30 -13.24 5.91
CA ASP A 164 -2.86 -14.19 4.93
C ASP A 164 -2.88 -13.58 3.54
N ILE A 165 -3.24 -12.29 3.44
CA ILE A 165 -3.17 -11.53 2.17
C ILE A 165 -1.73 -11.45 1.69
N ARG A 166 -0.79 -11.16 2.61
CA ARG A 166 0.64 -11.12 2.31
C ARG A 166 1.15 -12.45 1.76
N ALA A 167 0.80 -13.55 2.40
CA ALA A 167 1.16 -14.89 1.94
C ALA A 167 0.59 -15.17 0.55
N TRP A 168 -0.68 -14.82 0.32
CA TRP A 168 -1.31 -14.95 -0.99
C TRP A 168 -0.59 -14.12 -2.06
N ILE A 169 -0.25 -12.85 -1.83
CA ILE A 169 0.47 -12.00 -2.80
C ILE A 169 1.81 -12.63 -3.22
N ILE A 170 2.54 -13.20 -2.26
CA ILE A 170 3.83 -13.84 -2.55
C ILE A 170 3.64 -15.01 -3.52
N GLU A 171 2.64 -15.86 -3.29
CA GLU A 171 2.36 -16.98 -4.20
C GLU A 171 1.73 -16.51 -5.52
N TYR A 172 0.87 -15.50 -5.49
CA TYR A 172 0.21 -14.96 -6.67
C TYR A 172 1.20 -14.31 -7.63
N ASN A 173 2.17 -13.55 -7.13
CA ASN A 173 3.27 -13.03 -7.94
C ASN A 173 4.06 -14.17 -8.60
N LYS A 174 4.31 -15.29 -7.90
CA LYS A 174 5.01 -16.45 -8.49
C LYS A 174 4.17 -17.11 -9.57
N GLU A 175 2.88 -17.33 -9.31
CA GLU A 175 1.92 -17.91 -10.26
C GLU A 175 1.87 -17.11 -11.55
N LYS A 176 1.84 -15.78 -11.44
CA LYS A 176 1.85 -14.85 -12.58
C LYS A 176 3.23 -14.62 -13.21
N ASN A 177 4.29 -15.23 -12.66
CA ASN A 177 5.68 -14.98 -13.05
C ASN A 177 6.06 -13.48 -12.98
N TRP A 178 5.51 -12.76 -12.01
CA TRP A 178 5.76 -11.35 -11.75
C TRP A 178 6.90 -11.16 -10.76
N LYS A 179 7.75 -10.16 -11.03
CA LYS A 179 8.83 -9.75 -10.13
C LYS A 179 8.33 -8.69 -9.14
N ASN A 180 7.51 -9.11 -8.16
CA ASN A 180 6.89 -8.25 -7.15
C ASN A 180 6.04 -7.12 -7.74
N VAL A 181 5.24 -7.41 -8.77
CA VAL A 181 4.29 -6.43 -9.32
C VAL A 181 3.30 -5.99 -8.25
N LEU A 182 2.84 -6.91 -7.40
CA LEU A 182 2.17 -6.58 -6.14
C LEU A 182 3.20 -6.59 -5.01
N ASP A 183 3.44 -5.47 -4.32
CA ASP A 183 4.39 -5.45 -3.19
C ASP A 183 3.77 -6.07 -1.92
N PRO A 184 4.25 -7.24 -1.45
CA PRO A 184 3.74 -7.85 -0.22
C PRO A 184 4.11 -7.06 1.05
N ALA A 185 5.06 -6.13 0.99
CA ALA A 185 5.48 -5.35 2.15
C ALA A 185 4.33 -4.48 2.69
N VAL A 186 3.41 -4.05 1.82
CA VAL A 186 2.26 -3.20 2.18
C VAL A 186 1.34 -3.82 3.25
N PHE A 187 1.40 -5.14 3.43
CA PHE A 187 0.62 -5.90 4.43
C PHE A 187 1.39 -6.20 5.72
N VAL A 188 2.59 -5.64 5.89
CA VAL A 188 3.25 -5.61 7.20
C VAL A 188 2.67 -4.45 7.99
N ALA A 189 2.20 -4.68 9.22
CA ALA A 189 1.57 -3.67 10.09
C ALA A 189 2.27 -2.31 10.15
N THR A 190 3.59 -2.35 10.04
CA THR A 190 4.41 -1.16 10.12
C THR A 190 4.48 -0.42 8.79
N GLN A 191 4.37 -1.05 7.62
CA GLN A 191 4.76 -0.44 6.36
C GLN A 191 3.85 0.71 5.89
N PRO A 192 4.43 1.80 5.35
CA PRO A 192 3.68 2.97 4.95
C PRO A 192 3.04 2.74 3.58
N VAL A 193 1.78 3.14 3.45
CA VAL A 193 1.06 3.35 2.19
C VAL A 193 0.98 4.86 1.97
N TYR A 194 1.81 5.40 1.08
CA TYR A 194 1.90 6.84 0.89
C TYR A 194 0.72 7.39 0.10
N THR A 195 -0.20 8.08 0.79
CA THR A 195 -1.42 8.65 0.19
C THR A 195 -1.31 10.11 -0.19
N GLN A 196 -0.19 10.76 0.14
CA GLN A 196 -0.02 12.19 -0.15
C GLN A 196 0.24 12.42 -1.65
N ARG A 197 -0.46 13.38 -2.24
CA ARG A 197 -0.25 13.85 -3.62
C ARG A 197 1.21 14.28 -3.79
N ARG A 198 1.75 14.05 -4.99
CA ARG A 198 3.08 14.53 -5.34
C ARG A 198 3.11 16.05 -5.42
N LYS A 199 4.32 16.60 -5.35
CA LYS A 199 4.55 18.02 -5.61
C LYS A 199 5.32 18.16 -6.90
N CYS A 200 4.79 18.94 -7.83
CA CYS A 200 5.40 19.22 -9.12
C CYS A 200 5.63 20.72 -9.27
N SER A 201 6.79 21.11 -9.78
CA SER A 201 7.14 22.50 -10.09
C SER A 201 7.84 22.60 -11.46
N GLY A 202 7.80 23.77 -12.08
CA GLY A 202 8.43 24.02 -13.39
C GLY A 202 7.59 23.60 -14.61
N ALA A 203 6.60 22.73 -14.45
CA ALA A 203 5.59 22.39 -15.46
C ALA A 203 4.29 21.88 -14.78
N PRO A 204 3.15 21.84 -15.50
CA PRO A 204 1.94 21.19 -15.02
C PRO A 204 2.18 19.70 -14.74
N ASP A 205 1.54 19.20 -13.68
CA ASP A 205 1.53 17.76 -13.38
C ASP A 205 0.82 16.98 -14.52
N PRO A 206 1.45 15.96 -15.14
CA PRO A 206 0.83 15.19 -16.21
C PRO A 206 -0.32 14.27 -15.75
N ILE A 207 -0.47 14.03 -14.44
CA ILE A 207 -1.56 13.25 -13.86
C ILE A 207 -2.46 14.19 -13.07
N THR A 208 -3.57 14.60 -13.66
CA THR A 208 -4.52 15.53 -13.04
C THR A 208 -5.55 14.81 -12.15
N ASP A 209 -5.77 13.52 -12.39
CA ASP A 209 -6.70 12.64 -11.69
C ASP A 209 -5.96 11.69 -10.73
N PHE A 210 -5.04 12.22 -9.91
CA PHE A 210 -4.12 11.42 -9.09
C PHE A 210 -4.77 10.36 -8.18
N LEU A 211 -6.01 10.59 -7.75
CA LEU A 211 -6.78 9.76 -6.83
C LEU A 211 -8.25 9.81 -7.26
N GLY A 212 -8.92 8.65 -7.30
CA GLY A 212 -10.34 8.55 -7.67
C GLY A 212 -11.02 7.30 -7.14
N LEU A 213 -12.36 7.35 -7.08
CA LEU A 213 -13.23 6.22 -6.77
C LEU A 213 -13.92 5.75 -8.06
N VAL A 214 -13.84 4.45 -8.33
CA VAL A 214 -14.53 3.80 -9.44
C VAL A 214 -15.61 2.89 -8.87
N THR A 215 -16.84 3.08 -9.35
CA THR A 215 -18.02 2.33 -8.90
C THR A 215 -18.45 1.34 -9.98
N LYS A 216 -18.49 0.05 -9.62
CA LYS A 216 -18.92 -1.09 -10.43
C LYS A 216 -20.10 -1.85 -9.81
N SER A 217 -20.43 -1.58 -8.54
CA SER A 217 -21.59 -2.11 -7.77
C SER A 217 -21.53 -3.60 -7.40
N GLY A 218 -20.40 -4.29 -7.60
CA GLY A 218 -20.21 -5.67 -7.17
C GLY A 218 -19.73 -5.77 -5.72
N ASN A 219 -20.30 -6.71 -4.96
CA ASN A 219 -19.81 -7.05 -3.61
C ASN A 219 -18.53 -7.88 -3.72
N LEU A 220 -17.51 -7.52 -2.95
CA LEU A 220 -16.23 -8.24 -2.93
C LEU A 220 -16.17 -9.22 -1.76
N ASP A 221 -16.79 -10.39 -1.96
CA ASP A 221 -16.55 -11.56 -1.11
C ASP A 221 -15.35 -12.34 -1.62
N TRP A 222 -14.18 -11.96 -1.13
CA TRP A 222 -12.92 -12.61 -1.47
C TRP A 222 -12.14 -12.97 -0.21
N ARG A 223 -11.53 -14.16 -0.23
CA ARG A 223 -10.59 -14.61 0.79
C ARG A 223 -9.41 -15.32 0.14
N PRO A 224 -8.18 -15.12 0.65
CA PRO A 224 -7.01 -15.83 0.17
C PRO A 224 -7.16 -17.32 0.48
N ARG A 225 -6.98 -18.16 -0.55
CA ARG A 225 -6.83 -19.60 -0.34
C ARG A 225 -5.39 -19.88 0.05
N VAL A 226 -5.14 -19.97 1.35
CA VAL A 226 -3.84 -20.44 1.84
C VAL A 226 -3.93 -21.96 1.97
N GLU A 227 -3.28 -22.70 1.06
CA GLU A 227 -3.10 -24.13 1.26
C GLU A 227 -2.23 -24.33 2.51
N VAL A 228 -2.81 -24.86 3.59
CA VAL A 228 -2.06 -25.24 4.78
C VAL A 228 -1.20 -26.43 4.39
N VAL A 229 0.07 -26.20 4.12
CA VAL A 229 1.04 -27.29 3.94
C VAL A 229 1.18 -27.97 5.30
N ALA A 230 0.51 -29.10 5.49
CA ALA A 230 0.59 -29.88 6.71
C ALA A 230 2.06 -30.22 6.99
N ALA A 231 2.60 -29.73 8.10
CA ALA A 231 3.98 -29.97 8.49
C ALA A 231 4.20 -31.48 8.66
N SER A 232 4.97 -32.08 7.77
CA SER A 232 5.38 -33.48 7.83
C SER A 232 6.17 -33.71 9.12
N GLN A 233 5.54 -34.33 10.11
CA GLN A 233 6.23 -34.76 11.34
C GLN A 233 7.37 -35.71 10.97
N LYS A 234 8.62 -35.24 11.12
CA LYS A 234 9.80 -36.11 11.10
C LYS A 234 9.70 -37.08 12.27
N ARG A 235 9.29 -38.32 11.99
CA ARG A 235 9.49 -39.48 12.87
C ARG A 235 10.99 -39.63 13.14
N THR A 236 11.44 -39.24 14.33
CA THR A 236 12.74 -39.62 14.86
C THR A 236 12.70 -41.11 15.23
N SER A 237 13.31 -41.96 14.41
CA SER A 237 13.59 -43.34 14.78
C SER A 237 14.70 -43.35 15.84
N ARG A 238 14.35 -43.66 17.09
CA ARG A 238 15.29 -44.13 18.11
C ARG A 238 15.95 -45.42 17.60
N LYS A 239 17.27 -45.42 17.40
CA LYS A 239 18.06 -46.64 17.36
C LYS A 239 18.50 -46.97 18.78
N THR A 240 17.94 -48.04 19.33
CA THR A 240 18.51 -48.80 20.44
C THR A 240 19.46 -49.85 19.86
N SER A 241 20.74 -49.75 20.22
CA SER A 241 21.69 -50.86 20.38
C SER A 241 22.89 -50.36 21.15
#